data_AF-A0A423GXP4-F1
#
_entry.id   AF-A0A423GXP4-F1
#
_cell.length_a   1.000
_cell.length_b   1.000
_cell.length_c   1.000
_cell.angle_alpha   90.00
_cell.angle_beta   90.00
_cell.angle_gamma   90.00
#
_symmetry.space_group_name_H-M   'P 1'
#
loop_
_entity.id
_entity.type
_entity.pdbx_description
1 polymer ?
#
loop_
_entity_poly.entity_id
_entity_poly.type
_entity_poly.pdbx_seq_one_letter_code
_entity_poly.pdbx_strand_id
1 'polypeptide(L)'
;MKYLPLLLILFPITTWSAESKVCSAETDQKSFITNWREGNNQVQVLSTISGTEFVIDHGRIVFDGHLNGGENNDFIFEATTGAGSSGDRVYSILLQCHGYLKLIGSDYFAKVEVMDESEGNDSGFKDIKIYSYKRDAQGGISYKGKEALMTPHIWRFNPETKKYEGKSE
;
A
#
# COMPACT_ATOMS: atom_id res chain seq x y z
N MET A 1 -22.29 -56.47 16.10
CA MET A 1 -21.58 -55.18 16.32
C MET A 1 -20.82 -54.85 15.04
N LYS A 2 -21.30 -53.87 14.26
CA LYS A 2 -20.62 -53.35 13.06
C LYS A 2 -20.39 -51.86 13.32
N TYR A 3 -19.17 -51.49 13.72
CA TYR A 3 -18.77 -50.09 13.78
C TYR A 3 -17.87 -49.84 12.56
N LEU A 4 -18.41 -49.08 11.61
CA LEU A 4 -17.68 -48.51 10.49
C LEU A 4 -16.95 -47.26 11.02
N PRO A 5 -15.62 -47.12 10.92
CA PRO A 5 -14.98 -45.87 11.29
C PRO A 5 -15.23 -44.85 10.17
N LEU A 6 -16.03 -43.84 10.49
CA LEU A 6 -16.26 -42.65 9.67
C LEU A 6 -14.99 -41.80 9.72
N LEU A 7 -14.10 -41.96 8.75
CA LEU A 7 -12.93 -41.10 8.59
C LEU A 7 -13.41 -39.76 7.99
N LEU A 8 -13.77 -38.80 8.86
CA LEU A 8 -13.97 -37.41 8.48
C LEU A 8 -12.61 -36.81 8.13
N ILE A 9 -12.29 -36.88 6.84
CA ILE A 9 -11.14 -36.17 6.28
C ILE A 9 -11.51 -34.69 6.22
N LEU A 10 -11.22 -33.97 7.29
CA LEU A 10 -11.11 -32.51 7.29
C LEU A 10 -9.86 -32.16 6.50
N PHE A 11 -9.93 -32.18 5.17
CA PHE A 11 -8.96 -31.45 4.37
C PHE A 11 -9.22 -29.97 4.63
N PRO A 12 -8.27 -29.21 5.21
CA PRO A 12 -8.36 -27.77 5.14
C PRO A 12 -8.37 -27.41 3.66
N ILE A 13 -9.50 -26.95 3.16
CA ILE A 13 -9.56 -26.23 1.89
C ILE A 13 -8.80 -24.94 2.20
N THR A 14 -7.49 -24.96 1.99
CA THR A 14 -6.71 -23.73 1.97
C THR A 14 -7.22 -22.95 0.78
N THR A 15 -8.13 -22.02 1.02
CA THR A 15 -8.50 -20.98 0.08
C THR A 15 -7.20 -20.27 -0.28
N TRP A 16 -6.63 -20.60 -1.44
CA TRP A 16 -5.50 -19.86 -1.99
C TRP A 16 -5.99 -18.44 -2.26
N SER A 17 -5.68 -17.53 -1.33
CA SER A 17 -5.93 -16.11 -1.49
C SER A 17 -5.21 -15.61 -2.74
N ALA A 18 -5.75 -14.54 -3.35
CA ALA A 18 -5.13 -13.85 -4.48
C ALA A 18 -3.68 -13.39 -4.18
N GLU A 19 -3.29 -13.34 -2.90
CA GLU A 19 -1.94 -13.08 -2.41
C GLU A 19 -0.90 -14.05 -3.02
N SER A 20 -1.25 -15.32 -3.22
CA SER A 20 -0.34 -16.34 -3.80
C SER A 20 0.07 -16.05 -5.25
N LYS A 21 -0.71 -15.24 -5.99
CA LYS A 21 -0.35 -14.82 -7.37
C LYS A 21 0.51 -13.58 -7.39
N VAL A 22 0.41 -12.72 -6.37
CA VAL A 22 1.11 -11.43 -6.30
C VAL A 22 2.44 -11.56 -5.57
N CYS A 23 2.48 -12.29 -4.47
CA CYS A 23 3.63 -12.44 -3.59
C CYS A 23 4.59 -13.54 -4.07
N SER A 24 5.89 -13.30 -3.91
CA SER A 24 6.97 -14.25 -4.15
C SER A 24 8.06 -14.03 -3.11
N ALA A 25 8.07 -14.85 -2.07
CA ALA A 25 9.00 -14.70 -0.94
C ALA A 25 10.48 -14.75 -1.35
N GLU A 26 10.81 -15.39 -2.48
CA GLU A 26 12.18 -15.48 -2.97
C GLU A 26 12.66 -14.20 -3.66
N THR A 27 11.77 -13.52 -4.38
CA THR A 27 12.13 -12.39 -5.26
C THR A 27 11.67 -11.03 -4.74
N ASP A 28 10.69 -11.01 -3.85
CA ASP A 28 10.13 -9.75 -3.35
C ASP A 28 11.11 -9.05 -2.40
N GLN A 29 11.17 -7.73 -2.54
CA GLN A 29 11.59 -6.85 -1.47
C GLN A 29 10.65 -7.04 -0.27
N LYS A 30 11.23 -7.05 0.93
CA LYS A 30 10.50 -7.33 2.17
C LYS A 30 10.52 -6.09 3.02
N SER A 31 9.33 -5.58 3.29
CA SER A 31 9.12 -4.44 4.15
C SER A 31 8.43 -4.84 5.45
N PHE A 32 8.69 -4.07 6.50
CA PHE A 32 8.11 -4.24 7.82
C PHE A 32 7.77 -2.87 8.39
N ILE A 33 6.58 -2.72 8.96
CA ILE A 33 6.23 -1.55 9.73
C ILE A 33 6.40 -1.89 11.21
N THR A 34 7.19 -1.09 11.90
CA THR A 34 7.44 -1.24 13.33
C THR A 34 7.03 0.02 14.08
N ASN A 35 6.42 -0.16 15.25
CA ASN A 35 6.07 0.95 16.14
C ASN A 35 7.21 1.15 17.14
N TRP A 36 7.87 2.30 17.06
CA TRP A 36 8.98 2.67 17.94
C TRP A 36 8.47 3.65 18.97
N ARG A 37 8.94 3.52 20.21
CA ARG A 37 8.66 4.46 21.29
C ARG A 37 9.95 5.14 21.69
N GLU A 38 10.00 6.46 21.49
CA GLU A 38 11.09 7.32 21.93
C GLU A 38 10.56 8.28 23.00
N GLY A 39 10.79 7.92 24.27
CA GLY A 39 10.18 8.62 25.40
C GLY A 39 8.65 8.55 25.35
N ASN A 40 8.00 9.71 25.23
CA ASN A 40 6.54 9.83 25.11
C ASN A 40 6.02 9.82 23.67
N ASN A 41 6.92 9.84 22.67
CA ASN A 41 6.55 9.86 21.27
C ASN A 41 6.45 8.44 20.71
N GLN A 42 5.46 8.20 19.86
CA GLN A 42 5.36 6.99 19.05
C GLN A 42 5.61 7.37 17.59
N VAL A 43 6.56 6.69 16.97
CA VAL A 43 6.88 6.85 15.55
C VAL A 43 6.73 5.51 14.86
N GLN A 44 6.16 5.51 13.65
CA GLN A 44 6.11 4.31 12.83
C GLN A 44 7.29 4.34 11.86
N VAL A 45 7.92 3.19 11.71
CA VAL A 45 9.13 3.03 10.90
C VAL A 45 8.88 1.93 9.88
N LEU A 46 8.94 2.29 8.60
CA LEU A 46 8.95 1.36 7.48
C LEU A 46 10.39 0.96 7.19
N SER A 47 10.73 -0.29 7.45
CA SER A 47 12.04 -0.87 7.14
C SER A 47 11.90 -1.77 5.92
N THR A 48 12.75 -1.58 4.90
CA THR A 48 12.72 -2.35 3.65
C THR A 48 14.07 -3.00 3.38
N ILE A 49 14.04 -4.32 3.15
CA ILE A 49 15.20 -5.11 2.71
C ILE A 49 15.12 -5.24 1.19
N SER A 50 16.12 -4.70 0.49
CA SER A 50 16.26 -4.77 -0.96
C SER A 50 17.65 -5.26 -1.34
N GLY A 51 17.77 -6.55 -1.66
CA GLY A 51 19.06 -7.17 -1.94
C GLY A 51 19.98 -7.13 -0.72
N THR A 52 21.01 -6.28 -0.76
CA THR A 52 21.95 -6.07 0.37
C THR A 52 21.67 -4.78 1.15
N GLU A 53 20.72 -3.97 0.69
CA GLU A 53 20.39 -2.69 1.31
C GLU A 53 19.27 -2.84 2.34
N PHE A 54 19.42 -2.08 3.43
CA PHE A 54 18.40 -1.91 4.45
C PHE A 54 18.03 -0.43 4.51
N VAL A 55 16.84 -0.10 4.05
CA VAL A 55 16.33 1.27 3.96
C VAL A 55 15.28 1.49 5.06
N ILE A 56 15.31 2.66 5.67
CA ILE A 56 14.41 3.03 6.76
C ILE A 56 13.72 4.35 6.42
N ASP A 57 12.40 4.36 6.44
CA ASP A 57 11.57 5.55 6.36
C ASP A 57 10.76 5.74 7.64
N HIS A 58 10.85 6.94 8.23
CA HIS A 58 9.98 7.33 9.32
C HIS A 58 8.66 7.83 8.75
N GLY A 59 7.56 7.66 9.48
CA GLY A 59 6.26 8.05 8.94
C GLY A 59 5.08 7.59 9.76
N ARG A 60 3.98 7.36 9.05
CA ARG A 60 2.74 6.83 9.61
C ARG A 60 1.94 6.06 8.58
N ILE A 61 1.13 5.12 9.06
CA ILE A 61 0.09 4.47 8.29
C ILE A 61 -1.06 5.47 8.10
N VAL A 62 -1.45 5.70 6.84
CA VAL A 62 -2.61 6.54 6.46
C VAL A 62 -3.78 5.72 5.96
N PHE A 63 -3.58 4.43 5.68
CA PHE A 63 -4.63 3.46 5.39
C PHE A 63 -4.24 2.10 5.99
N ASP A 64 -5.20 1.47 6.65
CA ASP A 64 -5.10 0.13 7.26
C ASP A 64 -6.42 -0.61 6.95
N GLY A 65 -6.36 -1.56 6.02
CA GLY A 65 -7.55 -2.29 5.58
C GLY A 65 -7.32 -3.11 4.31
N HIS A 66 -8.37 -3.73 3.78
CA HIS A 66 -8.23 -4.63 2.64
C HIS A 66 -8.17 -3.87 1.30
N LEU A 67 -7.06 -4.01 0.56
CA LEU A 67 -6.96 -3.54 -0.82
C LEU A 67 -7.43 -4.61 -1.81
N ASN A 68 -7.20 -5.89 -1.53
CA ASN A 68 -7.46 -7.01 -2.45
C ASN A 68 -8.57 -7.97 -2.01
N GLY A 69 -9.35 -7.59 -1.00
CA GLY A 69 -10.40 -8.44 -0.42
C GLY A 69 -9.89 -9.69 0.32
N GLY A 70 -8.58 -9.75 0.62
CA GLY A 70 -7.99 -10.78 1.46
C GLY A 70 -8.37 -10.66 2.93
N GLU A 71 -7.95 -11.64 3.74
CA GLU A 71 -8.24 -11.64 5.19
C GLU A 71 -7.30 -10.73 5.98
N ASN A 72 -6.13 -10.41 5.41
CA ASN A 72 -5.15 -9.55 6.04
C ASN A 72 -5.34 -8.09 5.64
N ASN A 73 -4.96 -7.19 6.54
CA ASN A 73 -4.93 -5.77 6.23
C ASN A 73 -3.68 -5.45 5.39
N ASP A 74 -3.91 -4.63 4.38
CA ASP A 74 -2.89 -3.96 3.59
C ASP A 74 -2.73 -2.53 4.11
N PHE A 75 -1.62 -1.89 3.73
CA PHE A 75 -1.25 -0.60 4.31
C PHE A 75 -0.88 0.42 3.24
N ILE A 76 -1.21 1.68 3.49
CA ILE A 76 -0.56 2.81 2.81
C ILE A 76 0.23 3.56 3.87
N PHE A 77 1.55 3.64 3.66
CA PHE A 77 2.48 4.34 4.54
C PHE A 77 2.88 5.67 3.94
N GLU A 78 2.72 6.74 4.70
CA GLU A 78 3.18 8.08 4.38
C GLU A 78 4.52 8.32 5.07
N ALA A 79 5.59 8.47 4.30
CA ALA A 79 6.89 8.82 4.86
C ALA A 79 6.94 10.30 5.25
N THR A 80 7.51 10.59 6.42
CA THR A 80 7.85 11.95 6.85
C THR A 80 9.15 12.42 6.21
N THR A 81 10.05 11.47 5.91
CA THR A 81 11.24 11.68 5.09
C THR A 81 10.83 11.75 3.62
N GLY A 82 11.23 12.80 2.91
CA GLY A 82 10.91 12.96 1.47
C GLY A 82 9.91 14.06 1.12
N ALA A 83 9.46 14.88 2.08
CA ALA A 83 8.81 16.15 1.77
C ALA A 83 9.81 17.10 1.10
N GLY A 84 9.92 17.03 -0.22
CA GLY A 84 10.80 17.90 -1.01
C GLY A 84 10.30 19.35 -1.02
N SER A 85 11.05 20.24 -1.68
CA SER A 85 10.60 21.63 -1.91
C SER A 85 9.27 21.72 -2.68
N SER A 86 8.84 20.62 -3.29
CA SER A 86 7.58 20.49 -4.02
C SER A 86 6.36 20.44 -3.08
N GLY A 87 6.55 20.13 -1.79
CA GLY A 87 5.50 19.93 -0.79
C GLY A 87 4.84 18.55 -0.83
N ASP A 88 5.15 17.73 -1.84
CA ASP A 88 4.62 16.37 -1.98
C ASP A 88 5.24 15.44 -0.94
N ARG A 89 4.51 14.39 -0.56
CA ARG A 89 4.96 13.36 0.38
C ARG A 89 5.03 12.02 -0.32
N VAL A 90 5.96 11.19 0.13
CA VAL A 90 6.11 9.82 -0.39
C VAL A 90 5.05 8.94 0.25
N TYR A 91 4.27 8.25 -0.59
CA TYR A 91 3.35 7.22 -0.16
C TYR A 91 3.78 5.87 -0.71
N SER A 92 3.86 4.87 0.17
CA SER A 92 4.12 3.46 -0.19
C SER A 92 2.86 2.64 0.00
N ILE A 93 2.44 1.94 -1.05
CA ILE A 93 1.30 1.01 -1.04
C ILE A 93 1.86 -0.40 -0.81
N LEU A 94 1.46 -1.01 0.30
CA LEU A 94 2.06 -2.20 0.88
C LEU A 94 1.02 -3.31 0.99
N LEU A 95 1.24 -4.41 0.27
CA LEU A 95 0.40 -5.60 0.34
C LEU A 95 0.93 -6.53 1.44
N GLN A 96 0.05 -7.04 2.30
CA GLN A 96 0.43 -8.05 3.27
C GLN A 96 0.59 -9.42 2.60
N CYS A 97 1.84 -9.86 2.49
CA CYS A 97 2.21 -11.22 2.10
C CYS A 97 2.53 -12.04 3.37
N HIS A 98 2.51 -13.36 3.31
CA HIS A 98 2.75 -14.22 4.48
C HIS A 98 4.06 -13.89 5.23
N GLY A 99 3.96 -13.10 6.29
CA GLY A 99 5.07 -12.69 7.16
C GLY A 99 5.85 -11.43 6.73
N TYR A 100 5.50 -10.74 5.63
CA TYR A 100 6.17 -9.51 5.20
C TYR A 100 5.24 -8.60 4.39
N LEU A 101 5.57 -7.31 4.29
CA LEU A 101 4.89 -6.38 3.41
C LEU A 101 5.63 -6.28 2.07
N LYS A 102 4.89 -6.42 0.97
CA LYS A 102 5.42 -6.21 -0.38
C LYS A 102 5.07 -4.80 -0.85
N LEU A 103 6.07 -4.05 -1.31
CA LEU A 103 5.82 -2.78 -2.00
C LEU A 103 5.21 -3.03 -3.38
N ILE A 104 3.96 -2.60 -3.57
CA ILE A 104 3.22 -2.74 -4.83
C ILE A 104 2.89 -1.40 -5.48
N GLY A 105 3.40 -0.28 -4.95
CA GLY A 105 3.30 1.04 -5.56
C GLY A 105 3.95 2.08 -4.66
N SER A 106 4.60 3.08 -5.24
CA SER A 106 5.13 4.21 -4.49
C SER A 106 5.32 5.42 -5.38
N ASP A 107 4.97 6.61 -4.90
CA ASP A 107 5.26 7.89 -5.57
C ASP A 107 5.08 9.07 -4.61
N TYR A 108 5.33 10.28 -5.11
CA TYR A 108 5.12 11.55 -4.45
C TYR A 108 3.72 12.11 -4.76
N PHE A 109 2.91 12.30 -3.72
CA PHE A 109 1.56 12.86 -3.86
C PHE A 109 1.29 13.95 -2.82
N ALA A 110 0.27 14.77 -3.07
CA ALA A 110 -0.29 15.67 -2.07
C ALA A 110 -1.18 14.92 -1.06
N LYS A 111 -1.88 13.87 -1.51
CA LYS A 111 -2.79 13.06 -0.70
C LYS A 111 -3.11 11.73 -1.41
N VAL A 112 -3.47 10.71 -0.62
CA VAL A 112 -3.96 9.41 -1.10
C VAL A 112 -5.27 9.05 -0.38
N GLU A 113 -6.22 8.47 -1.12
CA GLU A 113 -7.47 7.89 -0.63
C GLU A 113 -7.74 6.54 -1.31
N VAL A 114 -8.17 5.54 -0.55
CA VAL A 114 -8.63 4.26 -1.10
C VAL A 114 -10.12 4.38 -1.43
N MET A 115 -10.53 3.93 -2.61
CA MET A 115 -11.92 3.95 -3.04
C MET A 115 -12.62 2.65 -2.63
N ASP A 116 -13.83 2.76 -2.05
CA ASP A 116 -14.60 1.58 -1.62
C ASP A 116 -15.11 0.72 -2.78
N GLU A 117 -15.34 1.35 -3.94
CA GLU A 117 -15.78 0.68 -5.16
C GLU A 117 -14.71 0.85 -6.25
N SER A 118 -14.31 -0.27 -6.86
CA SER A 118 -13.43 -0.27 -8.03
C SER A 118 -14.24 0.03 -9.29
N GLU A 119 -14.02 1.17 -9.91
CA GLU A 119 -14.68 1.53 -11.16
C GLU A 119 -14.00 0.82 -12.33
N GLY A 120 -14.48 -0.39 -12.65
CA GLY A 120 -14.17 -1.09 -13.89
C GLY A 120 -12.85 -1.88 -13.90
N ASN A 121 -12.39 -2.39 -12.75
CA ASN A 121 -11.21 -3.25 -12.68
C ASN A 121 -11.57 -4.67 -12.18
N ASP A 122 -11.33 -5.68 -13.02
CA ASP A 122 -11.50 -7.10 -12.67
C ASP A 122 -10.34 -7.68 -11.84
N SER A 123 -9.37 -6.85 -11.43
CA SER A 123 -8.21 -7.30 -10.64
C SER A 123 -8.57 -7.81 -9.23
N GLY A 124 -9.75 -7.44 -8.72
CA GLY A 124 -10.13 -7.67 -7.32
C GLY A 124 -9.45 -6.73 -6.33
N PHE A 125 -8.67 -5.76 -6.80
CA PHE A 125 -8.10 -4.70 -5.98
C PHE A 125 -8.93 -3.42 -6.06
N LYS A 126 -9.06 -2.72 -4.93
CA LYS A 126 -9.65 -1.39 -4.84
C LYS A 126 -8.82 -0.38 -5.62
N ASP A 127 -9.51 0.58 -6.24
CA ASP A 127 -8.85 1.73 -6.88
C ASP A 127 -8.31 2.69 -5.82
N ILE A 128 -7.20 3.36 -6.13
CA ILE A 128 -6.59 4.37 -5.26
C ILE A 128 -6.72 5.72 -5.95
N LYS A 129 -7.34 6.67 -5.27
CA LYS A 129 -7.39 8.07 -5.69
C LYS A 129 -6.21 8.80 -5.08
N ILE A 130 -5.29 9.23 -5.94
CA ILE A 130 -4.17 10.06 -5.55
C ILE A 130 -4.47 11.51 -5.93
N TYR A 131 -3.82 12.45 -5.27
CA TYR A 131 -3.98 13.87 -5.53
C TYR A 131 -2.62 14.50 -5.76
N SER A 132 -2.53 15.32 -6.80
CA SER A 132 -1.34 16.09 -7.12
C SER A 132 -1.64 17.58 -6.94
N TYR A 133 -0.69 18.35 -6.41
CA TYR A 133 -0.88 19.79 -6.29
C TYR A 133 -0.99 20.44 -7.66
N LYS A 134 -1.97 21.33 -7.84
CA LYS A 134 -1.97 22.23 -8.99
C LYS A 134 -0.83 23.22 -8.81
N ARG A 135 0.00 23.35 -9.83
CA ARG A 135 1.16 24.24 -9.81
C ARG A 135 0.91 25.50 -10.65
N ASP A 136 1.45 26.62 -10.19
CA ASP A 136 1.49 27.86 -10.96
C ASP A 136 2.60 27.84 -12.02
N ALA A 137 2.74 28.92 -12.79
CA ALA A 137 3.74 29.04 -13.85
C ALA A 137 5.20 29.02 -13.32
N GLN A 138 5.40 29.19 -12.01
CA GLN A 138 6.70 29.17 -11.33
C GLN A 138 6.95 27.83 -10.62
N GLY A 139 6.02 26.87 -10.71
CA GLY A 139 6.11 25.56 -10.06
C GLY A 139 5.66 25.55 -8.60
N GLY A 140 5.16 26.67 -8.07
CA GLY A 140 4.62 26.78 -6.71
C GLY A 140 3.24 26.15 -6.59
N ILE A 141 2.88 25.67 -5.40
CA ILE A 141 1.54 25.14 -5.13
C ILE A 141 0.51 26.27 -5.26
N SER A 142 -0.52 26.06 -6.05
CA SER A 142 -1.64 27.00 -6.19
C SER A 142 -2.62 26.86 -5.02
N TYR A 143 -3.13 27.98 -4.52
CA TYR A 143 -4.07 28.02 -3.40
C TYR A 143 -5.35 28.77 -3.76
N LYS A 144 -6.47 28.34 -3.17
CA LYS A 144 -7.70 29.12 -3.10
C LYS A 144 -7.96 29.49 -1.64
N GLY A 145 -7.59 30.71 -1.26
CA GLY A 145 -7.53 31.09 0.15
C GLY A 145 -6.41 30.34 0.85
N LYS A 146 -6.74 29.54 1.88
CA LYS A 146 -5.77 28.71 2.62
C LYS A 146 -5.72 27.26 2.14
N GLU A 147 -6.58 26.87 1.20
CA GLU A 147 -6.67 25.50 0.72
C GLU A 147 -5.78 25.33 -0.51
N ALA A 148 -4.87 24.36 -0.46
CA ALA A 148 -4.07 23.96 -1.60
C ALA A 148 -4.95 23.30 -2.64
N LEU A 149 -4.86 23.75 -3.89
CA LEU A 149 -5.60 23.18 -5.00
C LEU A 149 -4.95 21.88 -5.45
N MET A 150 -5.76 20.85 -5.66
CA MET A 150 -5.31 19.53 -6.07
C MET A 150 -6.09 19.03 -7.28
N THR A 151 -5.46 18.15 -8.06
CA THR A 151 -6.08 17.38 -9.14
C THR A 151 -6.11 15.91 -8.75
N PRO A 152 -7.27 15.23 -8.78
CA PRO A 152 -7.35 13.81 -8.48
C PRO A 152 -6.95 12.97 -9.70
N HIS A 153 -6.27 11.85 -9.45
CA HIS A 153 -5.96 10.82 -10.44
C HIS A 153 -6.27 9.43 -9.87
N ILE A 154 -6.66 8.51 -10.73
CA ILE A 154 -6.95 7.13 -10.33
C ILE A 154 -5.76 6.24 -10.68
N TRP A 155 -5.24 5.58 -9.65
CA TRP A 155 -4.27 4.51 -9.74
C TRP A 155 -4.99 3.18 -9.60
N ARG A 156 -4.70 2.25 -10.52
CA ARG A 156 -5.32 0.92 -10.58
C ARG A 156 -4.25 -0.14 -10.46
N PHE A 157 -4.59 -1.24 -9.78
CA PHE A 157 -3.71 -2.40 -9.76
C PHE A 157 -3.70 -3.06 -11.13
N ASN A 158 -2.50 -3.24 -11.67
CA ASN A 158 -2.22 -3.96 -12.91
C ASN A 158 -1.81 -5.40 -12.57
N PRO A 159 -2.64 -6.42 -12.91
CA PRO A 159 -2.32 -7.82 -12.61
C PRO A 159 -1.06 -8.34 -13.32
N GLU A 160 -0.67 -7.76 -14.46
CA GLU A 160 0.49 -8.19 -15.24
C GLU A 160 1.80 -7.75 -14.58
N THR A 161 1.87 -6.49 -14.16
CA THR A 161 3.06 -5.92 -13.50
C THR A 161 3.04 -6.11 -11.98
N LYS A 162 1.89 -6.50 -11.43
CA LYS A 162 1.63 -6.71 -10.00
C LYS A 162 1.84 -5.43 -9.17
N LYS A 163 1.51 -4.28 -9.75
CA LYS A 163 1.69 -2.95 -9.14
C LYS A 163 0.49 -2.04 -9.39
N TYR A 164 0.31 -1.05 -8.52
CA TYR A 164 -0.54 0.10 -8.77
C TYR A 164 0.13 1.05 -9.76
N GLU A 165 -0.61 1.45 -10.79
CA GLU A 165 -0.16 2.30 -11.87
C GLU A 165 -1.25 3.32 -12.22
N GLY A 166 -0.84 4.52 -12.62
CA GLY A 166 -1.73 5.58 -13.05
C GLY A 166 -0.96 6.84 -13.39
N LYS A 167 -1.67 7.86 -13.89
CA LYS A 167 -1.08 9.19 -14.05
C LYS A 167 -0.95 9.87 -12.69
N SER A 168 0.09 10.66 -12.53
CA SER A 168 0.32 11.50 -11.34
C SER A 168 0.45 12.99 -11.67
N GLU A 169 0.37 13.40 -12.94
CA GLU A 169 0.34 14.80 -13.42
C GLU A 169 -0.62 14.97 -14.61
#